data_AF-F5LAY6-F1
#
_entry.id   AF-F5LAY6-F1
#
_cell.length_a   1.000
_cell.length_b   1.000
_cell.length_c   1.000
_cell.angle_alpha   90.00
_cell.angle_beta   90.00
_cell.angle_gamma   90.00
#
_symmetry.space_group_name_H-M   'P 1'
#
loop_
_entity.id
_entity.type
_entity.pdbx_description
1 polymer ?
#
loop_
_entity_poly.entity_id
_entity_poly.type
_entity_poly.pdbx_seq_one_letter_code
_entity_poly.pdbx_strand_id
1 'polypeptide(L)'
;MACAGWPKSAPDDDVRLDDPQILSIEELYILRQQPDVHDILPVGSKGILYEAQELANSAGLASQLEVQKGRTTLDLEKSAGPSTCVIFSAAEEAIGRLQRQLKAPLTVIGQLA
;
A
#
# COMPACT_ATOMS: atom_id res chain seq x y z
N MET A 1 -1.93 -8.89 0.43
CA MET A 1 -1.33 -7.60 0.04
C MET A 1 -2.25 -6.45 0.42
N ALA A 2 -1.69 -5.38 0.96
CA ALA A 2 -2.43 -4.20 1.39
C ALA A 2 -1.68 -2.92 1.06
N CYS A 3 -2.42 -1.83 0.93
CA CYS A 3 -1.91 -0.47 0.76
C CYS A 3 -2.15 0.30 2.06
N ALA A 4 -1.12 1.01 2.55
CA ALA A 4 -1.24 1.93 3.67
C ALA A 4 -1.05 3.37 3.17
N GLY A 5 -2.03 4.24 3.47
CA GLY A 5 -2.14 5.59 2.93
C GLY A 5 -3.01 5.66 1.66
N TRP A 6 -3.33 6.88 1.23
CA TRP A 6 -4.06 7.17 0.00
C TRP A 6 -3.11 7.68 -1.11
N PRO A 7 -3.33 7.29 -2.37
CA PRO A 7 -2.54 7.76 -3.50
C PRO A 7 -2.89 9.21 -3.79
N LYS A 8 -2.12 10.12 -3.20
CA LYS A 8 -2.23 11.57 -3.39
C LYS A 8 -1.05 12.11 -4.18
N SER A 9 -1.31 12.94 -5.17
CA SER A 9 -0.30 13.59 -6.01
C SER A 9 -0.79 14.95 -6.50
N ALA A 10 0.07 15.97 -6.41
CA ALA A 10 -0.20 17.25 -7.05
C ALA A 10 -0.18 17.14 -8.59
N PRO A 11 -0.91 17.99 -9.32
CA PRO A 11 -1.77 19.06 -8.82
C PRO A 11 -3.18 18.60 -8.39
N ASP A 12 -3.53 17.33 -8.63
CA ASP A 12 -4.89 16.80 -8.41
C ASP A 12 -5.26 16.71 -6.93
N ASP A 13 -4.26 16.56 -6.06
CA ASP A 13 -4.42 16.57 -4.60
C ASP A 13 -3.53 17.61 -3.92
N ASP A 14 -3.99 18.07 -2.77
CA ASP A 14 -3.15 18.77 -1.80
C ASP A 14 -2.33 17.75 -0.99
N VAL A 15 -1.01 17.92 -0.97
CA VAL A 15 -0.05 17.01 -0.31
C VAL A 15 0.59 17.76 0.85
N ARG A 16 0.14 17.44 2.08
CA ARG A 16 0.59 18.08 3.32
C ARG A 16 1.12 17.04 4.30
N LEU A 17 2.13 17.43 5.08
CA LEU A 17 2.78 16.52 6.04
C LEU A 17 1.87 16.11 7.20
N ASP A 18 0.86 16.91 7.52
CA ASP A 18 -0.10 16.67 8.60
C ASP A 18 -1.38 15.95 8.13
N ASP A 19 -1.40 15.48 6.87
CA ASP A 19 -2.54 14.80 6.28
C ASP A 19 -2.64 13.36 6.81
N PRO A 20 -3.68 13.00 7.59
CA PRO A 20 -3.80 11.67 8.18
C PRO A 20 -4.09 10.57 7.15
N GLN A 21 -4.34 10.93 5.89
CA GLN A 21 -4.54 9.97 4.80
C GLN A 21 -3.21 9.57 4.16
N ILE A 22 -2.13 10.29 4.42
CA ILE A 22 -0.78 9.99 3.92
C ILE A 22 -0.06 9.14 4.96
N LEU A 23 0.65 8.10 4.51
CA LEU A 23 1.47 7.29 5.39
C LEU A 23 2.65 8.12 5.90
N SER A 24 2.78 8.24 7.24
CA SER A 24 3.93 8.90 7.84
C SER A 24 5.18 8.01 7.84
N ILE A 25 6.36 8.63 8.01
CA ILE A 25 7.63 7.89 8.11
C ILE A 25 7.66 7.02 9.37
N GLU A 26 7.08 7.49 10.48
CA GLU A 26 6.96 6.74 11.73
C GLU A 26 6.12 5.48 11.54
N GLU A 27 5.03 5.58 10.79
CA GLU A 27 4.17 4.44 10.45
C GLU A 27 4.84 3.46 9.48
N LEU A 28 5.66 3.95 8.54
CA LEU A 28 6.50 3.10 7.71
C LEU A 28 7.48 2.28 8.57
N TYR A 29 8.08 2.89 9.60
CA TYR A 29 8.92 2.17 10.56
C TYR A 29 8.14 1.12 11.34
N ILE A 30 6.89 1.42 11.75
CA ILE A 30 6.01 0.45 12.41
C ILE A 30 5.80 -0.76 11.50
N LEU A 31 5.42 -0.55 10.24
CA LEU A 31 5.23 -1.62 9.24
C LEU A 31 6.48 -2.46 9.06
N ARG A 32 7.64 -1.81 8.87
CA ARG A 32 8.93 -2.48 8.63
C ARG A 32 9.42 -3.32 9.81
N GLN A 33 8.94 -3.06 11.02
CA GLN A 33 9.30 -3.83 12.22
C GLN A 33 8.40 -5.05 12.45
N GLN A 34 7.38 -5.25 11.61
CA GLN A 34 6.45 -6.37 11.78
C GLN A 34 7.04 -7.63 11.14
N PRO A 35 7.19 -8.73 11.88
CA PRO A 35 7.74 -9.96 11.32
C PRO A 35 6.85 -10.57 10.22
N ASP A 36 5.56 -10.24 10.25
CA ASP A 36 4.56 -10.71 9.29
C ASP A 36 4.49 -9.85 8.03
N VAL A 37 5.25 -8.74 7.94
CA VAL A 37 5.35 -7.91 6.73
C VAL A 37 6.63 -8.32 5.99
N HIS A 38 6.49 -8.74 4.74
CA HIS A 38 7.60 -9.36 3.99
C HIS A 38 8.28 -8.35 3.07
N ASP A 39 7.52 -7.66 2.22
CA ASP A 39 8.01 -6.62 1.30
C ASP A 39 7.16 -5.36 1.40
N ILE A 40 7.80 -4.22 1.16
CA ILE A 40 7.16 -2.90 1.12
C ILE A 40 7.73 -2.12 -0.07
N LEU A 41 6.87 -1.63 -0.96
CA LEU A 41 7.24 -0.72 -2.04
C LEU A 41 6.50 0.62 -1.92
N PRO A 42 7.19 1.75 -2.11
CA PRO A 42 6.52 3.04 -2.22
C PRO A 42 5.68 3.08 -3.49
N VAL A 43 4.50 3.71 -3.44
CA VAL A 43 3.65 3.86 -4.62
C VAL A 43 4.11 5.08 -5.42
N GLY A 44 4.53 4.84 -6.66
CA GLY A 44 5.02 5.89 -7.56
C GLY A 44 3.94 6.48 -8.48
N SER A 45 4.39 7.14 -9.55
CA SER A 45 3.51 7.76 -10.54
C SER A 45 2.67 6.77 -11.36
N LYS A 46 3.04 5.49 -11.37
CA LYS A 46 2.32 4.42 -12.08
C LYS A 46 1.20 3.77 -11.23
N GLY A 47 1.04 4.19 -9.97
CA GLY A 47 -0.06 3.78 -9.12
C GLY A 47 0.11 2.42 -8.42
N ILE A 48 -0.86 2.11 -7.54
CA ILE A 48 -0.83 0.95 -6.64
C ILE A 48 -0.81 -0.36 -7.42
N LEU A 49 -1.59 -0.47 -8.49
CA LEU A 49 -1.67 -1.71 -9.29
C LEU A 49 -0.33 -2.04 -9.95
N TYR A 50 0.38 -1.03 -10.44
CA TYR A 50 1.71 -1.23 -11.02
C TYR A 50 2.68 -1.76 -9.96
N GLU A 51 2.78 -1.11 -8.81
CA GLU A 51 3.72 -1.54 -7.76
C GLU A 51 3.32 -2.89 -7.12
N ALA A 52 2.02 -3.20 -7.07
CA ALA A 52 1.54 -4.51 -6.67
C ALA A 52 2.06 -5.62 -7.61
N GLN A 53 2.06 -5.36 -8.91
CA GLN A 53 2.63 -6.27 -9.90
C GLN A 53 4.15 -6.38 -9.74
N GLU A 54 4.86 -5.27 -9.51
CA GLU A 54 6.31 -5.30 -9.29
C GLU A 54 6.68 -6.06 -8.01
N LEU A 55 5.90 -5.89 -6.93
CA LEU A 55 6.06 -6.68 -5.70
C LEU A 55 5.92 -8.17 -6.01
N ALA A 56 4.84 -8.58 -6.67
CA ALA A 56 4.62 -9.97 -7.06
C ALA A 56 5.72 -10.51 -7.99
N ASN A 57 6.16 -9.70 -8.96
CA ASN A 57 7.24 -10.03 -9.89
C ASN A 57 8.56 -10.28 -9.14
N SER A 58 8.91 -9.42 -8.18
CA SER A 58 10.15 -9.52 -7.40
C SER A 58 10.22 -10.80 -6.55
N ALA A 59 9.05 -11.31 -6.12
CA ALA A 59 8.92 -12.58 -5.41
C ALA A 59 8.83 -13.81 -6.34
N GLY A 60 8.77 -13.62 -7.67
CA GLY A 60 8.54 -14.70 -8.63
C GLY A 60 7.11 -15.23 -8.64
N LEU A 61 6.15 -14.47 -8.11
CA LEU A 61 4.74 -14.84 -7.91
C LEU A 61 3.79 -14.04 -8.80
N ALA A 62 4.29 -13.49 -9.91
CA ALA A 62 3.53 -12.64 -10.83
C ALA A 62 2.19 -13.25 -11.28
N SER A 63 2.18 -14.55 -11.58
CA SER A 63 1.00 -15.30 -12.04
C SER A 63 0.00 -15.63 -10.94
N GLN A 64 0.37 -15.41 -9.67
CA GLN A 64 -0.43 -15.70 -8.48
C GLN A 64 -1.12 -14.44 -7.92
N LEU A 65 -0.89 -13.29 -8.54
CA LEU A 65 -1.46 -12.02 -8.09
C LEU A 65 -2.96 -11.96 -8.39
N GLU A 66 -3.76 -11.96 -7.34
CA GLU A 66 -5.21 -11.75 -7.40
C GLU A 66 -5.57 -10.40 -6.78
N VAL A 67 -5.91 -9.43 -7.62
CA VAL A 67 -6.32 -8.08 -7.19
C VAL A 67 -7.85 -8.03 -6.99
N GLN A 68 -8.30 -7.49 -5.85
CA GLN A 68 -9.71 -7.33 -5.53
C GLN A 68 -10.33 -6.09 -6.23
N LYS A 69 -10.35 -6.10 -7.57
CA LYS A 69 -10.97 -5.03 -8.36
C LYS A 69 -12.46 -4.91 -8.01
N GLY A 70 -12.92 -3.68 -7.74
CA GLY A 70 -14.33 -3.38 -7.43
C GLY A 70 -14.77 -3.60 -5.97
N ARG A 71 -13.87 -4.01 -5.07
CA ARG A 71 -14.15 -4.13 -3.62
C ARG A 71 -13.51 -3.04 -2.76
N THR A 72 -12.72 -2.16 -3.39
CA THR A 72 -12.02 -1.06 -2.74
C THR A 72 -12.44 0.26 -3.36
N THR A 73 -12.49 1.31 -2.54
CA THR A 73 -12.71 2.69 -3.01
C THR A 73 -11.41 3.39 -3.40
N LEU A 74 -10.25 2.74 -3.22
CA LEU A 74 -8.98 3.27 -3.69
C LEU A 74 -8.91 3.18 -5.22
N ASP A 75 -8.58 4.29 -5.84
CA ASP A 75 -8.13 4.30 -7.23
C ASP A 75 -6.75 3.64 -7.31
N LEU A 76 -6.70 2.45 -7.89
CA LEU A 76 -5.47 1.65 -7.96
C LEU A 76 -4.52 2.13 -9.06
N GLU A 77 -5.01 2.93 -10.01
CA GLU A 77 -4.24 3.40 -11.17
C GLU A 77 -3.80 4.87 -11.00
N LYS A 78 -4.36 5.59 -10.02
CA LYS A 78 -3.97 6.95 -9.67
C LYS A 78 -2.50 7.05 -9.24
N SER A 79 -1.83 8.10 -9.71
CA SER A 79 -0.48 8.47 -9.28
C SER A 79 -0.42 8.75 -7.78
N ALA A 80 0.61 8.21 -7.14
CA ALA A 80 1.02 8.60 -5.79
C ALA A 80 2.46 9.13 -5.80
N GLY A 81 2.92 9.75 -6.90
CA GLY A 81 4.31 10.15 -7.17
C GLY A 81 5.17 10.64 -5.98
N PRO A 82 4.63 11.43 -5.03
CA PRO A 82 5.35 11.81 -3.80
C PRO A 82 5.53 10.68 -2.77
N SER A 83 5.19 9.43 -3.10
CA SER A 83 5.17 8.26 -2.21
C SER A 83 4.25 8.44 -1.00
N THR A 84 3.03 8.95 -1.23
CA THR A 84 2.04 9.24 -0.18
C THR A 84 1.39 7.99 0.42
N CYS A 85 1.59 6.84 -0.21
CA CYS A 85 1.20 5.54 0.28
C CYS A 85 2.23 4.47 -0.12
N VAL A 86 2.13 3.30 0.52
CA VAL A 86 2.97 2.13 0.21
C VAL A 86 2.10 0.91 -0.02
N ILE A 87 2.53 0.03 -0.93
CA ILE A 87 1.99 -1.33 -1.05
C ILE A 87 2.91 -2.28 -0.28
N PHE A 88 2.34 -3.25 0.40
CA PHE A 88 3.10 -4.26 1.11
C PHE A 88 2.45 -5.65 1.07
N SER A 89 3.29 -6.68 1.20
CA SER A 89 2.88 -8.06 1.45
C SER A 89 2.94 -8.36 2.94
N ALA A 90 1.94 -9.06 3.45
CA ALA A 90 1.90 -9.52 4.82
C ALA A 90 1.04 -10.77 4.97
N ALA A 91 1.26 -11.54 6.04
CA ALA A 91 0.35 -12.60 6.46
C ALA A 91 -1.06 -12.04 6.71
N GLU A 92 -2.09 -12.78 6.31
CA GLU A 92 -3.49 -12.32 6.37
C GLU A 92 -3.92 -11.98 7.80
N GLU A 93 -3.47 -12.77 8.77
CA GLU A 93 -3.79 -12.62 10.20
C GLU A 93 -3.19 -11.34 10.79
N ALA A 94 -2.15 -10.78 10.17
CA ALA A 94 -1.52 -9.54 10.62
C ALA A 94 -2.34 -8.30 10.27
N ILE A 95 -3.15 -8.33 9.20
CA ILE A 95 -3.83 -7.15 8.65
C ILE A 95 -4.67 -6.42 9.71
N GLY A 96 -5.49 -7.16 10.47
CA GLY A 96 -6.34 -6.57 11.52
C GLY A 96 -5.55 -6.00 12.71
N ARG A 97 -4.31 -6.46 12.94
CA ARG A 97 -3.39 -5.87 13.93
C ARG A 97 -2.76 -4.60 13.39
N LEU A 98 -2.26 -4.62 12.15
CA LEU A 98 -1.64 -3.48 11.49
C LEU A 98 -2.61 -2.30 11.39
N GLN A 99 -3.86 -2.57 10.99
CA GLN A 99 -4.89 -1.52 10.89
C GLN A 99 -5.16 -0.78 12.22
N ARG A 100 -4.87 -1.40 13.37
CA ARG A 100 -4.99 -0.76 14.69
C ARG A 100 -3.73 -0.01 15.13
N GLN A 101 -2.59 -0.29 14.52
CA GLN A 101 -1.31 0.35 14.83
C GLN A 101 -1.04 1.58 13.96
N LEU A 102 -1.63 1.62 12.77
CA LEU A 102 -1.53 2.74 11.85
C LEU A 102 -2.66 3.74 12.08
N LYS A 103 -2.33 5.02 11.93
CA LYS A 103 -3.27 6.13 11.83
C LYS A 103 -3.74 6.30 10.38
N ALA A 104 -2.83 6.13 9.43
CA ALA A 104 -3.10 6.14 8.01
C ALA A 104 -4.06 5.00 7.64
N PRO A 105 -4.96 5.22 6.68
CA PRO A 105 -5.90 4.21 6.23
C PRO A 105 -5.15 3.01 5.65
N LEU A 106 -5.64 1.81 5.98
CA LEU A 106 -5.11 0.55 5.44
C LEU A 106 -6.21 -0.14 4.64
N THR A 107 -5.89 -0.53 3.42
CA THR A 107 -6.83 -1.17 2.49
C THR A 107 -6.23 -2.43 1.91
N VAL A 108 -6.91 -3.56 2.05
CA VAL A 108 -6.52 -4.80 1.37
C VAL A 108 -6.73 -4.65 -0.13
N ILE A 109 -5.69 -4.94 -0.91
CA ILE A 109 -5.70 -4.76 -2.38
C ILE A 109 -5.86 -6.11 -3.09
N GLY A 110 -5.38 -7.19 -2.48
CA GLY A 110 -5.30 -8.48 -3.14
C GLY A 110 -4.52 -9.50 -2.34
N GLN A 111 -4.29 -10.65 -2.94
CA GLN A 111 -3.50 -11.75 -2.39
C GLN A 111 -2.56 -12.33 -3.44
N LEU A 112 -1.59 -13.10 -2.96
CA LEU A 112 -0.74 -13.96 -3.78
C LEU A 112 -1.18 -15.39 -3.45
N ALA A 113 -1.71 -16.13 -4.42
CA ALA A 113 -2.29 -17.46 -4.25
C ALA A 113 -1.84 -18.46 -5.33
#